data_AF-A0A951GJZ1-F1
#
_entry.id   AF-A0A951GJZ1-F1
#
_cell.length_a   1.000
_cell.length_b   1.000
_cell.length_c   1.000
_cell.angle_alpha   90.00
_cell.angle_beta   90.00
_cell.angle_gamma   90.00
#
_symmetry.space_group_name_H-M   'P 1'
#
loop_
_entity.id
_entity.type
_entity.pdbx_description
1 polymer ?
#
loop_
_entity_poly.entity_id
_entity_poly.type
_entity_poly.pdbx_seq_one_letter_code
_entity_poly.pdbx_strand_id
1 'polypeptide(L)'
;MPSRNTTVIVNCGGRTRSMIGAQALRNAGFPNKIMSLKDGTMAWHLAGYEVVNRAVLQPPAISEAGRKASTEAAARVAARCDIRTIDKAVLSAWQLEAEQRTLYLLDVRTPEEYEAGHLADARSAPGGQLVQETDAHIATWNARVVWPMRTGCGQR
;
A
#
# COMPACT_ATOMS: atom_id res chain seq x y z
N MET A 1 14.00 -0.52 12.89
CA MET A 1 14.32 0.36 11.74
C MET A 1 15.78 0.16 11.40
N PRO A 2 16.14 -0.01 10.11
CA PRO A 2 17.55 -0.12 9.71
C PRO A 2 18.30 1.18 10.02
N SER A 3 19.63 1.11 10.00
CA SER A 3 20.48 2.30 10.11
C SER A 3 20.14 3.32 9.00
N ARG A 4 20.29 4.62 9.29
CA ARG A 4 20.09 5.69 8.30
C ARG A 4 21.05 5.59 7.11
N ASN A 5 22.21 4.98 7.31
CA ASN A 5 23.23 4.80 6.27
C ASN A 5 22.95 3.61 5.35
N THR A 6 21.95 2.76 5.69
CA THR A 6 21.55 1.64 4.83
C THR A 6 20.92 2.16 3.54
N THR A 7 21.44 1.72 2.40
CA THR A 7 20.82 1.98 1.09
C THR A 7 19.64 1.03 0.91
N VAL A 8 18.49 1.57 0.49
CA VAL A 8 17.27 0.82 0.20
C VAL A 8 17.06 0.80 -1.31
N ILE A 9 17.16 -0.38 -1.92
CA ILE A 9 16.90 -0.57 -3.34
C ILE A 9 15.53 -1.24 -3.49
N VAL A 10 14.64 -0.60 -4.24
CA VAL A 10 13.32 -1.14 -4.59
C VAL A 10 13.41 -1.69 -6.01
N ASN A 11 12.95 -2.93 -6.23
CA ASN A 11 12.89 -3.54 -7.56
C ASN A 11 11.48 -4.06 -7.87
N CYS A 12 11.22 -4.29 -9.15
CA CYS A 12 10.08 -5.06 -9.64
C CYS A 12 10.49 -5.80 -10.91
N GLY A 13 9.54 -6.36 -11.66
CA GLY A 13 9.84 -7.00 -12.95
C GLY A 13 10.45 -6.03 -13.98
N GLY A 14 9.96 -4.79 -14.01
CA GLY A 14 10.41 -3.75 -14.94
C GLY A 14 10.65 -2.41 -14.24
N ARG A 15 9.75 -1.44 -14.42
CA ARG A 15 9.99 -0.05 -13.97
C ARG A 15 8.92 0.52 -13.05
N THR A 16 7.64 0.33 -13.37
CA THR A 16 6.53 1.08 -12.77
C THR A 16 6.47 0.94 -11.25
N ARG A 17 6.32 -0.30 -10.75
CA ARG A 17 6.20 -0.56 -9.30
C ARG A 17 7.42 -0.14 -8.50
N SER A 18 8.64 -0.30 -9.04
CA SER A 18 9.85 0.07 -8.32
C SER A 18 10.02 1.59 -8.22
N MET A 19 9.65 2.32 -9.27
CA MET A 19 9.64 3.79 -9.25
C MET A 19 8.59 4.32 -8.27
N ILE A 20 7.37 3.79 -8.32
CA ILE A 20 6.29 4.16 -7.39
C ILE A 20 6.70 3.84 -5.95
N GLY A 21 7.18 2.62 -5.68
CA GLY A 21 7.58 2.21 -4.34
C GLY A 21 8.74 3.04 -3.78
N ALA A 22 9.77 3.30 -4.60
CA ALA A 22 10.88 4.17 -4.19
C ALA A 22 10.42 5.60 -3.91
N GLN A 23 9.57 6.17 -4.77
CA GLN A 23 9.07 7.53 -4.57
C GLN A 23 8.11 7.61 -3.39
N ALA A 24 7.31 6.58 -3.12
CA ALA A 24 6.45 6.49 -1.95
C ALA A 24 7.27 6.52 -0.65
N LEU A 25 8.38 5.77 -0.58
CA LEU A 25 9.30 5.83 0.57
C LEU A 25 9.94 7.22 0.74
N ARG A 26 10.30 7.90 -0.35
CA ARG A 26 10.82 9.28 -0.28
C ARG A 26 9.74 10.25 0.19
N ASN A 27 8.54 10.16 -0.36
CA ASN A 27 7.40 11.01 0.02
C ASN A 27 6.98 10.80 1.47
N ALA A 28 7.12 9.57 1.98
CA ALA A 28 6.96 9.22 3.38
C ALA A 28 8.05 9.82 4.30
N GLY A 29 9.12 10.40 3.76
CA GLY A 29 10.16 11.09 4.51
C GLY A 29 11.17 10.16 5.17
N PHE A 30 11.35 8.94 4.67
CA PHE A 30 12.42 8.06 5.16
C PHE A 30 13.80 8.64 4.80
N PRO A 31 14.74 8.72 5.76
CA PRO A 31 16.02 9.40 5.57
C PRO A 31 17.05 8.58 4.80
N ASN A 32 16.78 7.30 4.57
CA ASN A 32 17.68 6.37 3.90
C ASN A 32 17.96 6.81 2.45
N LYS A 33 19.12 6.42 1.92
CA LYS A 33 19.38 6.49 0.49
C LYS A 33 18.48 5.47 -0.23
N ILE A 34 17.33 5.95 -0.70
CA ILE A 34 16.37 5.14 -1.44
C ILE A 34 16.73 5.18 -2.92
N MET A 35 16.59 4.06 -3.63
CA MET A 35 16.85 3.93 -5.07
C MET A 35 15.85 2.96 -5.68
N SER A 36 15.49 3.16 -6.95
CA SER A 36 14.82 2.13 -7.76
C SER A 36 15.89 1.42 -8.58
N LEU A 37 15.85 0.09 -8.64
CA LEU A 37 16.64 -0.67 -9.60
C LEU A 37 16.13 -0.33 -11.02
N LYS A 38 17.03 0.15 -11.88
CA LYS A 38 16.68 0.52 -13.25
C LYS A 38 16.28 -0.74 -14.02
N ASP A 39 15.10 -0.71 -14.64
CA ASP A 39 14.57 -1.75 -15.52
C ASP A 39 14.37 -3.15 -14.88
N GLY A 40 14.47 -3.22 -13.55
CA GLY A 40 14.00 -4.35 -12.75
C GLY A 40 14.75 -5.66 -12.97
N THR A 41 14.09 -6.77 -12.63
CA THR A 41 14.66 -8.11 -12.80
C THR A 41 14.84 -8.50 -14.26
N MET A 42 14.07 -7.91 -15.19
CA MET A 42 14.27 -8.12 -16.62
C MET A 42 15.64 -7.64 -17.08
N ALA A 43 16.02 -6.39 -16.78
CA ALA A 43 17.35 -5.90 -17.15
C ALA A 43 18.47 -6.57 -16.38
N TRP A 44 18.23 -6.96 -15.13
CA TRP A 44 19.17 -7.76 -14.34
C TRP A 44 19.51 -9.08 -15.04
N HIS A 45 18.48 -9.79 -15.52
CA HIS A 45 18.64 -11.03 -16.26
C HIS A 45 19.31 -10.81 -17.62
N LEU A 46 18.91 -9.77 -18.36
CA LEU A 46 19.52 -9.41 -19.67
C LEU A 46 20.99 -9.00 -19.54
N ALA A 47 21.41 -8.49 -18.38
CA ALA A 47 22.81 -8.19 -18.08
C ALA A 47 23.63 -9.44 -17.69
N GLY A 48 23.03 -10.64 -17.71
CA GLY A 48 23.69 -11.91 -17.42
C GLY A 48 23.79 -12.25 -15.94
N TYR A 49 23.11 -11.52 -15.05
CA TYR A 49 23.11 -11.83 -13.62
C TYR A 49 22.08 -12.90 -13.27
N GLU A 50 22.40 -13.71 -12.26
CA GLU A 50 21.50 -14.74 -11.75
C GLU A 50 20.27 -14.14 -11.05
N VAL A 51 19.14 -14.80 -11.23
CA VAL A 51 17.87 -14.48 -10.57
C VAL A 51 17.45 -15.69 -9.75
N VAL A 52 17.20 -15.46 -8.45
CA VAL A 52 16.64 -16.49 -7.58
C VAL A 52 15.19 -16.74 -7.98
N ASN A 53 14.91 -17.95 -8.45
CA ASN A 53 13.56 -18.38 -8.79
C ASN A 53 12.84 -18.88 -7.53
N ARG A 54 11.53 -18.59 -7.44
CA ARG A 54 10.65 -19.07 -6.35
C ARG A 54 11.19 -18.72 -4.95
N ALA A 55 11.72 -17.52 -4.77
CA ALA A 55 12.16 -17.04 -3.46
C ALA A 55 10.99 -17.06 -2.47
N VAL A 56 11.22 -17.66 -1.30
CA VAL A 56 10.23 -17.76 -0.20
C VAL A 56 10.59 -16.86 0.99
N LEU A 57 11.63 -16.04 0.85
CA LEU A 57 12.07 -15.14 1.92
C LEU A 57 10.97 -14.13 2.23
N GLN A 58 10.52 -14.13 3.48
CA GLN A 58 9.58 -13.14 3.99
C GLN A 58 10.34 -12.06 4.77
N PRO A 59 9.85 -10.79 4.75
CA PRO A 59 10.41 -9.77 5.62
C PRO A 59 10.24 -10.19 7.09
N PRO A 60 11.18 -9.80 7.97
CA PRO A 60 11.03 -10.07 9.40
C PRO A 60 9.81 -9.35 9.97
N ALA A 61 9.32 -9.86 11.11
CA ALA A 61 8.24 -9.20 11.85
C ALA A 61 8.58 -7.72 12.13
N ILE A 62 7.57 -6.86 11.97
CA ILE A 62 7.73 -5.42 12.15
C ILE A 62 7.91 -5.13 13.64
N SER A 63 9.03 -4.51 14.02
CA SER A 63 9.25 -4.07 15.39
C SER A 63 8.31 -2.92 15.77
N GLU A 64 8.07 -2.72 17.07
CA GLU A 64 7.21 -1.63 17.57
C GLU A 64 7.66 -0.25 17.08
N ALA A 65 8.97 0.01 17.13
CA ALA A 65 9.56 1.23 16.57
C ALA A 65 9.33 1.35 15.06
N GLY A 66 9.32 0.22 14.34
CA GLY A 66 9.03 0.21 12.92
C GLY A 66 7.57 0.50 12.60
N ARG A 67 6.66 -0.04 13.40
CA ARG A 67 5.22 0.22 13.30
C ARG A 67 4.91 1.70 13.56
N LYS A 68 5.47 2.28 14.61
CA LYS A 68 5.36 3.72 14.91
C LYS A 68 5.86 4.58 13.76
N ALA A 69 7.07 4.30 13.25
CA ALA A 69 7.64 5.05 12.13
C ALA A 69 6.78 4.95 10.85
N SER A 70 6.19 3.78 10.58
CA SER A 70 5.27 3.56 9.45
C SER A 70 3.98 4.37 9.59
N THR A 71 3.37 4.40 10.79
CA THR A 71 2.16 5.20 11.05
C THR A 71 2.42 6.70 10.89
N GLU A 72 3.53 7.20 11.42
CA GLU A 72 3.93 8.60 11.25
C GLU A 72 4.22 8.95 9.78
N ALA A 73 4.83 8.02 9.04
CA ALA A 73 5.05 8.14 7.60
C ALA A 73 3.74 8.22 6.82
N ALA A 74 2.80 7.32 7.10
CA ALA A 74 1.48 7.33 6.48
C ALA A 74 0.73 8.64 6.75
N ALA A 75 0.78 9.15 7.99
CA ALA A 75 0.17 10.43 8.34
C ALA A 75 0.76 11.61 7.56
N ARG A 76 2.08 11.65 7.36
CA ARG A 76 2.73 12.68 6.53
C ARG A 76 2.27 12.63 5.08
N VAL A 77 2.16 11.43 4.50
CA VAL A 77 1.68 11.26 3.13
C VAL A 77 0.21 11.66 3.02
N ALA A 78 -0.63 11.25 3.97
CA ALA A 78 -2.04 11.61 4.01
C ALA A 78 -2.23 13.13 4.05
N ALA A 79 -1.50 13.83 4.92
CA ALA A 79 -1.53 15.28 5.00
C ALA A 79 -1.03 15.95 3.71
N ARG A 80 0.04 15.45 3.10
CA ARG A 80 0.60 16.00 1.85
C ARG A 80 -0.33 15.82 0.65
N CYS A 81 -1.14 14.77 0.64
CA CYS A 81 -2.03 14.41 -0.46
C CYS A 81 -3.49 14.79 -0.19
N ASP A 82 -3.77 15.55 0.88
CA ASP A 82 -5.13 15.92 1.31
C ASP A 82 -6.08 14.71 1.41
N ILE A 83 -5.54 13.56 1.84
CA ILE A 83 -6.32 12.33 2.02
C ILE A 83 -7.22 12.54 3.23
N ARG A 84 -8.53 12.52 2.99
CA ARG A 84 -9.55 12.71 4.01
C ARG A 84 -9.76 11.44 4.82
N THR A 85 -9.82 11.59 6.13
CA THR A 85 -10.33 10.58 7.05
C THR A 85 -11.82 10.79 7.25
N ILE A 86 -12.58 9.71 7.29
CA ILE A 86 -14.01 9.71 7.62
C ILE A 86 -14.26 8.82 8.83
N ASP A 87 -15.34 9.07 9.54
CA ASP A 87 -15.83 8.18 10.59
C ASP A 87 -16.86 7.17 10.05
N LYS A 88 -17.36 6.32 10.95
CA LYS A 88 -18.40 5.33 10.61
C LYS A 88 -19.71 5.98 10.18
N ALA A 89 -20.08 7.12 10.74
CA ALA A 89 -21.35 7.78 10.43
C ALA A 89 -21.35 8.31 8.99
N VAL A 90 -20.24 8.94 8.56
CA VAL A 90 -20.05 9.38 7.18
C VAL A 90 -20.01 8.20 6.22
N LEU A 91 -19.33 7.10 6.58
CA LEU A 91 -19.33 5.88 5.77
C LEU A 91 -20.76 5.34 5.57
N SER A 92 -21.54 5.24 6.65
CA SER A 92 -22.92 4.77 6.58
C SER A 92 -23.82 5.69 5.75
N ALA A 93 -23.64 7.02 5.86
CA ALA A 93 -24.34 7.96 4.98
C ALA A 93 -23.99 7.72 3.50
N TRP A 94 -22.71 7.51 3.17
CA TRP A 94 -22.29 7.23 1.80
C TRP A 94 -22.79 5.88 1.28
N GLN A 95 -22.95 4.87 2.14
CA GLN A 95 -23.55 3.59 1.78
C GLN A 95 -25.04 3.74 1.39
N LEU A 96 -25.78 4.62 2.08
CA LEU A 96 -27.17 4.95 1.72
C LEU A 96 -27.26 5.73 0.39
N GLU A 97 -26.23 6.49 0.03
CA GLU A 97 -26.13 7.22 -1.24
C GLU A 97 -25.58 6.37 -2.41
N ALA A 98 -25.33 5.08 -2.21
CA ALA A 98 -24.60 4.24 -3.18
C ALA A 98 -25.29 4.14 -4.56
N GLU A 99 -26.62 4.31 -4.61
CA GLU A 99 -27.39 4.38 -5.87
C GLU A 99 -27.12 5.65 -6.67
N GLN A 100 -26.75 6.76 -6.00
CA GLN A 100 -26.49 8.05 -6.63
C GLN A 100 -25.00 8.22 -6.99
N ARG A 101 -24.11 7.66 -6.16
CA ARG A 101 -22.67 7.72 -6.40
C ARG A 101 -22.00 6.43 -5.95
N THR A 102 -21.29 5.80 -6.88
CA THR A 102 -20.54 4.56 -6.61
C THR A 102 -19.56 4.75 -5.44
N LEU A 103 -19.63 3.82 -4.49
CA LEU A 103 -18.75 3.71 -3.34
C LEU A 103 -17.99 2.39 -3.42
N TYR A 104 -16.67 2.46 -3.41
CA TYR A 104 -15.78 1.31 -3.29
C TYR A 104 -15.21 1.25 -1.88
N LEU A 105 -15.47 0.15 -1.18
CA LEU A 105 -14.84 -0.17 0.10
C LEU A 105 -13.76 -1.23 -0.14
N LEU A 106 -12.48 -0.82 -0.10
CA LEU A 106 -11.35 -1.65 -0.52
C LEU A 106 -10.38 -1.86 0.63
N ASP A 107 -10.21 -3.11 1.08
CA ASP A 107 -9.22 -3.46 2.08
C ASP A 107 -7.85 -3.65 1.41
N VAL A 108 -6.90 -2.78 1.78
CA VAL A 108 -5.57 -2.71 1.15
C VAL A 108 -4.50 -3.53 1.87
N ARG A 109 -4.88 -4.28 2.91
CA ARG A 109 -4.00 -5.18 3.67
C ARG A 109 -3.64 -6.43 2.85
N THR A 110 -2.82 -7.33 3.43
CA THR A 110 -2.54 -8.60 2.75
C THR A 110 -3.80 -9.47 2.68
N PRO A 111 -3.90 -10.40 1.70
CA PRO A 111 -5.01 -11.34 1.64
C PRO A 111 -5.21 -12.12 2.94
N GLU A 112 -4.12 -12.51 3.60
CA GLU A 112 -4.18 -13.26 4.87
C GLU A 112 -4.80 -12.42 5.99
N GLU A 113 -4.47 -11.13 6.07
CA GLU A 113 -5.07 -10.21 7.04
C GLU A 113 -6.55 -9.93 6.77
N TYR A 114 -6.95 -9.95 5.50
CA TYR A 114 -8.34 -9.82 5.09
C TYR A 114 -9.14 -11.07 5.48
N GLU A 115 -8.66 -12.26 5.13
CA GLU A 115 -9.33 -13.54 5.48
C GLU A 115 -9.42 -13.77 6.99
N ALA A 116 -8.44 -13.27 7.76
CA ALA A 116 -8.50 -13.31 9.22
C ALA A 116 -9.61 -12.43 9.84
N GLY A 117 -10.16 -11.50 9.06
CA GLY A 117 -11.27 -10.63 9.45
C GLY A 117 -11.20 -9.27 8.79
N HIS A 118 -12.32 -8.84 8.21
CA HIS A 118 -12.46 -7.58 7.49
C HIS A 118 -13.84 -6.96 7.76
N LEU A 119 -14.00 -5.69 7.38
CA LEU A 119 -15.27 -4.99 7.47
C LEU A 119 -16.27 -5.60 6.47
N ALA A 120 -17.53 -5.74 6.87
CA ALA A 120 -18.58 -6.19 5.95
C ALA A 120 -18.62 -5.28 4.70
N ASP A 121 -18.88 -5.88 3.53
CA ASP A 121 -18.90 -5.24 2.21
C ASP A 121 -17.54 -4.74 1.69
N ALA A 122 -16.46 -4.84 2.47
CA ALA A 122 -15.12 -4.54 1.98
C ALA A 122 -14.66 -5.63 1.03
N ARG A 123 -14.03 -5.25 -0.10
CA ARG A 123 -13.37 -6.20 -1.01
C ARG A 123 -11.86 -6.14 -0.82
N SER A 124 -11.21 -7.30 -0.80
CA SER A 124 -9.75 -7.40 -0.79
C SER A 124 -9.15 -6.79 -2.07
N ALA A 125 -8.24 -5.83 -1.90
CA ALA A 125 -7.48 -5.20 -2.97
C ALA A 125 -6.12 -4.72 -2.43
N PRO A 126 -5.13 -5.61 -2.31
CA PRO A 126 -3.83 -5.31 -1.70
C PRO A 126 -3.20 -4.05 -2.30
N GLY A 127 -2.77 -3.11 -1.45
CA GLY A 127 -2.52 -1.72 -1.87
C GLY A 127 -1.53 -1.55 -3.03
N GLY A 128 -0.45 -2.34 -3.05
CA GLY A 128 0.52 -2.31 -4.14
C GLY A 128 -0.07 -2.75 -5.50
N GLN A 129 -0.98 -3.71 -5.47
CA GLN A 129 -1.69 -4.20 -6.65
C GLN A 129 -2.80 -3.23 -7.07
N LEU A 130 -3.54 -2.69 -6.10
CA LEU A 130 -4.58 -1.68 -6.34
C LEU A 130 -4.03 -0.46 -7.08
N VAL A 131 -2.83 0.00 -6.76
CA VAL A 131 -2.17 1.11 -7.48
C VAL A 131 -1.72 0.71 -8.89
N GLN A 132 -1.36 -0.55 -9.09
CA GLN A 132 -0.87 -1.05 -10.39
C GLN A 132 -1.99 -1.39 -11.37
N GLU A 133 -3.14 -1.83 -10.85
CA GLU A 133 -4.29 -2.34 -11.61
C GLU A 133 -5.57 -1.65 -11.12
N THR A 134 -5.51 -0.32 -10.96
CA THR A 134 -6.62 0.46 -10.42
C THR A 134 -7.90 0.25 -11.20
N ASP A 135 -7.82 0.14 -12.53
CA ASP A 135 -8.93 -0.11 -13.45
C ASP A 135 -9.61 -1.47 -13.24
N ALA A 136 -8.87 -2.50 -12.82
CA ALA A 136 -9.42 -3.81 -12.48
C ALA A 136 -10.27 -3.78 -11.20
N HIS A 137 -10.04 -2.80 -10.32
CA HIS A 137 -10.75 -2.65 -9.06
C HIS A 137 -11.78 -1.52 -9.08
N ILE A 138 -11.49 -0.41 -9.74
CA ILE A 138 -12.27 0.84 -9.72
C ILE A 138 -12.58 1.19 -11.18
N ALA A 139 -13.74 0.74 -11.64
CA ALA A 139 -14.19 0.95 -13.02
C ALA A 139 -14.90 2.30 -13.22
N THR A 140 -15.46 2.88 -12.15
CA THR A 140 -16.24 4.12 -12.23
C THR A 140 -15.36 5.34 -11.94
N TRP A 141 -15.18 6.21 -12.94
CA TRP A 141 -14.51 7.49 -12.77
C TRP A 141 -15.24 8.38 -11.74
N ASN A 142 -14.48 9.11 -10.91
CA ASN A 142 -15.01 9.99 -9.85
C ASN A 142 -15.86 9.29 -8.76
N ALA A 143 -15.78 7.96 -8.66
CA ALA A 143 -16.34 7.21 -7.54
C ALA A 143 -15.71 7.62 -6.20
N ARG A 144 -16.42 7.33 -5.10
CA ARG A 144 -15.84 7.39 -3.76
C ARG A 144 -15.07 6.10 -3.50
N VAL A 145 -13.85 6.22 -2.98
CA VAL A 145 -13.04 5.07 -2.58
C VAL A 145 -12.68 5.24 -1.11
N VAL A 146 -12.95 4.22 -0.31
CA VAL A 146 -12.68 4.18 1.12
C VAL A 146 -11.78 2.98 1.40
N TRP A 147 -10.69 3.24 2.13
CA TRP A 147 -9.82 2.19 2.67
C TRP A 147 -10.09 2.06 4.16
N PRO A 148 -10.80 1.00 4.61
CA PRO A 148 -11.05 0.81 6.02
C PRO A 148 -9.74 0.50 6.73
N MET A 149 -9.36 1.38 7.65
CA MET A 149 -8.21 1.16 8.52
C MET A 149 -8.68 0.62 9.87
N ARG A 150 -8.01 -0.41 10.38
CA ARG A 150 -8.23 -0.86 11.75
C ARG A 150 -7.55 0.11 12.72
N THR A 151 -8.32 1.00 13.33
CA THR A 151 -7.82 1.85 14.41
C THR A 151 -7.79 1.06 15.71
N GLY A 152 -6.64 0.49 16.07
CA GLY A 152 -6.39 -0.11 17.39
C GLY A 152 -7.06 -1.47 17.63
N CYS A 153 -6.44 -2.29 18.49
CA CYS A 153 -7.10 -3.44 19.11
C CYS A 153 -8.26 -2.91 19.98
N GLY A 154 -9.51 -3.15 19.58
CA GLY A 154 -10.64 -2.70 20.38
C GLY A 154 -11.98 -3.05 19.75
N GLN A 155 -12.51 -4.19 20.21
CA GLN A 155 -13.89 -4.67 20.09
C GLN A 155 -14.31 -5.32 18.76
N ARG A 156 -14.85 -6.52 18.95
CA ARG A 156 -15.41 -7.45 17.98
C ARG A 156 -16.72 -6.92 17.44
#